data_AF-A0A3P1BPJ2-F1
#
_entry.id   AF-A0A3P1BPJ2-F1
#
_cell.length_a   1.000
_cell.length_b   1.000
_cell.length_c   1.000
_cell.angle_alpha   90.00
_cell.angle_beta   90.00
_cell.angle_gamma   90.00
#
_symmetry.space_group_name_H-M   'P 1'
#
loop_
_entity.id
_entity.type
_entity.pdbx_description
1 polymer ?
#
loop_
_entity_poly.entity_id
_entity_poly.type
_entity_poly.pdbx_seq_one_letter_code
_entity_poly.pdbx_strand_id
1 'polypeptide(L)'
;MNDRNKVRMLIGIIVALVLLNAGLLTWMWLGSQRHERDGHGDGRSYLSKTLGFSDEQRTQYRAMRQNHFKTIKPLLDSMRQERKRFYEQVSDSTQTDAVLMEQARQIEEKNARLDVLNLRHFQKVSALCTPEQRKKLQQVLAERPGFGPFGRSGWPGRHRSDSTRRDRSEK
;
A
#
# COMPACT_ATOMS: atom_id res chain seq x y z
N MET A 1 -41.87 50.24 10.66
CA MET A 1 -41.37 49.10 9.85
C MET A 1 -41.44 47.83 10.70
N ASN A 2 -42.28 46.85 10.31
CA ASN A 2 -42.74 45.71 11.12
C ASN A 2 -41.64 44.88 11.83
N ASP A 3 -41.42 45.13 13.12
CA ASP A 3 -40.49 44.36 13.94
C ASP A 3 -40.89 42.88 14.06
N ARG A 4 -42.21 42.59 14.00
CA ARG A 4 -42.74 41.22 13.94
C ARG A 4 -42.32 40.47 12.66
N ASN A 5 -42.18 41.18 11.54
CA ASN A 5 -41.73 40.60 10.28
C ASN A 5 -40.21 40.41 10.28
N LYS A 6 -39.45 41.32 10.92
CA LYS A 6 -38.01 41.16 11.14
C LYS A 6 -37.72 39.95 12.03
N VAL A 7 -38.45 39.77 13.13
CA VAL A 7 -38.29 38.59 14.01
C VAL A 7 -38.63 37.30 13.27
N ARG A 8 -39.71 37.27 12.48
CA ARG A 8 -40.03 36.10 11.63
C ARG A 8 -38.97 35.82 10.57
N MET A 9 -38.37 36.86 9.97
CA MET A 9 -37.28 36.74 9.01
C MET A 9 -36.00 36.22 9.68
N LEU A 10 -35.65 36.73 10.88
CA LEU A 10 -34.51 36.27 11.66
C LEU A 10 -34.67 34.81 12.10
N ILE A 11 -35.87 34.43 12.57
CA ILE A 11 -36.17 33.03 12.91
C ILE A 11 -36.04 32.13 11.67
N GLY A 12 -36.52 32.56 10.51
CA GLY A 12 -36.37 31.83 9.25
C GLY A 12 -34.90 31.60 8.87
N ILE A 13 -34.05 32.64 9.01
CA ILE A 13 -32.61 32.53 8.75
C ILE A 13 -31.94 31.57 9.74
N ILE A 14 -32.27 31.63 11.03
CA ILE A 14 -31.71 30.74 12.05
C ILE A 14 -32.09 29.28 11.77
N VAL A 15 -33.35 29.01 11.45
CA VAL A 15 -33.81 27.65 11.11
C VAL A 15 -33.13 27.13 9.85
N ALA A 16 -32.97 27.97 8.82
CA ALA A 16 -32.23 27.60 7.61
C ALA A 16 -30.75 27.29 7.91
N LEU A 17 -30.11 28.07 8.80
CA LEU A 17 -28.72 27.85 9.20
C LEU A 17 -28.55 26.54 9.97
N VAL A 18 -29.51 26.20 10.84
CA VAL A 18 -29.51 24.94 11.60
C VAL A 18 -29.71 23.74 10.67
N LEU A 19 -30.66 23.82 9.74
CA LEU A 19 -30.89 22.74 8.76
C LEU A 19 -29.70 22.55 7.82
N LEU A 20 -29.04 23.63 7.40
CA LEU A 20 -27.85 23.55 6.57
C LEU A 20 -26.67 22.92 7.32
N ASN A 21 -26.44 23.29 8.58
CA ASN A 21 -25.41 22.66 9.41
C ASN A 21 -25.74 21.19 9.72
N ALA A 22 -27.00 20.86 10.03
CA ALA A 22 -27.44 19.48 10.27
C ALA A 22 -27.32 18.63 8.99
N GLY A 23 -27.64 19.18 7.83
CA GLY A 23 -27.44 18.54 6.52
C GLY A 23 -25.96 18.27 6.23
N LEU A 24 -25.07 19.23 6.51
CA LEU A 24 -23.61 19.05 6.39
C LEU A 24 -23.08 17.98 7.35
N LEU A 25 -23.54 17.97 8.60
CA LEU A 25 -23.17 16.95 9.59
C LEU A 25 -23.67 15.56 9.17
N THR A 26 -24.89 15.46 8.66
CA THR A 26 -25.46 14.19 8.18
C THR A 26 -24.73 13.70 6.93
N TRP A 27 -24.43 14.58 5.98
CA TRP A 27 -23.63 14.27 4.79
C TRP A 27 -22.20 13.86 5.16
N MET A 28 -21.58 14.54 6.13
CA MET A 28 -20.27 14.17 6.65
C MET A 28 -20.30 12.82 7.37
N TRP A 29 -21.35 12.51 8.12
CA TRP A 29 -21.47 11.25 8.88
C TRP A 29 -21.81 10.06 7.97
N LEU A 30 -22.67 10.25 6.96
CA LEU A 30 -22.97 9.23 5.94
C LEU A 30 -21.83 9.07 4.92
N GLY A 31 -21.04 10.13 4.65
CA GLY A 31 -19.84 10.09 3.81
C GLY A 31 -18.55 9.64 4.52
N SER A 32 -18.57 9.55 5.86
CA SER A 32 -17.39 9.33 6.72
C SER A 32 -16.80 7.91 6.66
N GLN A 33 -17.40 6.97 5.93
CA GLN A 33 -16.78 5.67 5.65
C GLN A 33 -15.64 5.73 4.62
N ARG A 34 -15.31 6.91 4.06
CA ARG A 34 -14.27 7.03 3.02
C ARG A 34 -13.44 8.31 3.13
N HIS A 35 -12.62 8.43 4.17
CA HIS A 35 -11.32 9.09 4.04
C HIS A 35 -10.38 8.54 5.12
N GLU A 36 -9.86 7.33 4.87
CA GLU A 36 -8.55 6.99 5.43
C GLU A 36 -7.57 8.02 4.87
N ARG A 37 -6.93 8.76 5.79
CA ARG A 37 -5.90 9.75 5.56
C ARG A 37 -4.88 9.24 4.54
N ASP A 38 -4.99 9.75 3.31
CA ASP A 38 -3.96 9.64 2.26
C ASP A 38 -2.76 10.50 2.65
N GLY A 39 -2.03 10.05 3.66
CA GLY A 39 -0.78 10.63 4.09
C GLY A 39 0.21 9.51 4.24
N HIS A 40 0.70 8.99 3.10
CA HIS A 40 1.98 8.30 2.85
C HIS A 40 1.81 7.50 1.55
N GLY A 41 2.52 7.91 0.49
CA GLY A 41 2.40 7.40 -0.88
C GLY A 41 2.11 5.91 -0.97
N ASP A 42 0.85 5.58 -1.26
CA ASP A 42 0.37 4.25 -1.04
C ASP A 42 0.28 3.47 -2.36
N GLY A 43 1.19 2.52 -2.54
CA GLY A 43 1.04 1.46 -3.54
C GLY A 43 -0.27 0.66 -3.37
N ARG A 44 -1.05 0.85 -2.29
CA ARG A 44 -2.44 0.35 -2.12
C ARG A 44 -3.45 0.99 -3.07
N SER A 45 -3.16 2.16 -3.62
CA SER A 45 -4.06 2.84 -4.57
C SER A 45 -3.63 2.72 -6.03
N TYR A 46 -2.37 2.38 -6.30
CA TYR A 46 -1.81 2.39 -7.67
C TYR A 46 -2.60 1.48 -8.62
N LEU A 47 -2.65 0.17 -8.35
CA LEU A 47 -3.27 -0.78 -9.27
C LEU A 47 -4.78 -0.52 -9.45
N SER A 48 -5.48 -0.15 -8.39
CA SER A 48 -6.91 0.19 -8.46
C SER A 48 -7.19 1.46 -9.27
N LYS A 49 -6.27 2.44 -9.23
CA LYS A 49 -6.35 3.68 -10.03
C LYS A 49 -5.99 3.39 -11.49
N THR A 50 -4.89 2.68 -11.74
CA THR A 50 -4.41 2.34 -13.09
C THR A 50 -5.41 1.49 -13.87
N LEU A 51 -6.09 0.55 -13.21
CA LEU A 51 -7.10 -0.29 -13.85
C LEU A 51 -8.49 0.36 -13.90
N GLY A 52 -8.70 1.50 -13.22
CA GLY A 52 -9.99 2.16 -13.17
C GLY A 52 -11.07 1.30 -12.51
N PHE A 53 -10.76 0.68 -11.38
CA PHE A 53 -11.74 -0.13 -10.64
C PHE A 53 -12.91 0.72 -10.17
N SER A 54 -14.12 0.16 -10.27
CA SER A 54 -15.33 0.68 -9.64
C SER A 54 -15.21 0.68 -8.11
N ASP A 55 -16.10 1.39 -7.43
CA ASP A 55 -16.07 1.44 -5.96
C ASP A 55 -16.32 0.07 -5.30
N GLU A 56 -17.14 -0.76 -5.91
CA GLU A 56 -17.38 -2.15 -5.48
C GLU A 56 -16.11 -3.01 -5.69
N GLN A 57 -15.50 -2.93 -6.88
CA GLN A 57 -14.24 -3.62 -7.19
C GLN A 57 -13.10 -3.17 -6.26
N ARG A 58 -13.02 -1.88 -5.93
CA ARG A 58 -12.02 -1.33 -4.99
C ARG A 58 -12.16 -1.92 -3.59
N THR A 59 -13.40 -2.08 -3.13
CA THR A 59 -13.68 -2.65 -1.81
C THR A 59 -13.25 -4.12 -1.75
N GLN A 60 -13.61 -4.90 -2.77
CA GLN A 60 -13.19 -6.30 -2.88
C GLN A 60 -11.67 -6.44 -3.03
N TYR A 61 -11.05 -5.60 -3.86
CA TYR A 61 -9.60 -5.57 -4.05
C TYR A 61 -8.85 -5.25 -2.75
N ARG A 62 -9.36 -4.29 -1.95
CA ARG A 62 -8.78 -3.93 -0.66
C ARG A 62 -8.76 -5.13 0.30
N ALA A 63 -9.85 -5.88 0.40
CA ALA A 63 -9.92 -7.08 1.23
C ALA A 63 -8.93 -8.16 0.74
N MET A 64 -8.87 -8.41 -0.57
CA MET A 64 -7.92 -9.36 -1.16
C MET A 64 -6.46 -8.97 -0.88
N ARG A 65 -6.13 -7.68 -0.99
CA ARG A 65 -4.81 -7.12 -0.69
C ARG A 65 -4.42 -7.30 0.78
N GLN A 66 -5.33 -6.98 1.70
CA GLN A 66 -5.07 -7.16 3.14
C GLN A 66 -4.82 -8.62 3.49
N ASN A 67 -5.63 -9.54 2.94
CA ASN A 67 -5.44 -10.97 3.15
C ASN A 67 -4.13 -11.49 2.56
N HIS A 68 -3.77 -11.03 1.34
CA HIS A 68 -2.49 -11.34 0.72
C HIS A 68 -1.32 -10.88 1.59
N PHE A 69 -1.38 -9.63 2.08
CA PHE A 69 -0.34 -9.08 2.94
C PHE A 69 -0.17 -9.87 4.24
N LYS A 70 -1.27 -10.23 4.92
CA LYS A 70 -1.24 -11.08 6.11
C LYS A 70 -0.59 -12.44 5.84
N THR A 71 -0.81 -12.98 4.65
CA THR A 71 -0.26 -14.28 4.23
C THR A 71 1.25 -14.21 3.95
N ILE A 72 1.71 -13.17 3.24
CA ILE A 72 3.12 -13.08 2.82
C ILE A 72 4.03 -12.46 3.89
N LYS A 73 3.49 -11.65 4.82
CA LYS A 73 4.28 -10.97 5.86
C LYS A 73 5.20 -11.90 6.65
N PRO A 74 4.74 -13.03 7.23
CA PRO A 74 5.63 -13.91 7.99
C PRO A 74 6.74 -14.51 7.11
N LEU A 75 6.43 -14.84 5.86
CA LEU A 75 7.42 -15.35 4.89
C LEU A 75 8.52 -14.32 4.62
N LEU A 76 8.13 -13.07 4.40
CA LEU A 76 9.06 -11.96 4.17
C LEU A 76 9.93 -11.65 5.38
N ASP A 77 9.33 -11.68 6.58
CA ASP A 77 10.06 -11.42 7.82
C ASP A 77 11.07 -12.55 8.11
N SER A 78 10.71 -13.82 7.84
CA SER A 78 11.64 -14.96 7.90
C SER A 78 12.78 -14.81 6.89
N MET A 79 12.49 -14.50 5.62
CA MET A 79 13.51 -14.30 4.59
C MET A 79 14.50 -13.18 4.94
N ARG A 80 14.01 -12.09 5.53
CA ARG A 80 14.86 -10.97 5.99
C ARG A 80 15.82 -11.42 7.08
N GLN A 81 15.33 -12.19 8.06
CA GLN A 81 16.15 -12.70 9.16
C GLN A 81 17.21 -13.68 8.64
N GLU A 82 16.85 -14.56 7.71
CA GLU A 82 17.80 -15.51 7.13
C GLU A 82 18.88 -14.83 6.29
N ARG A 83 18.50 -13.85 5.44
CA ARG A 83 19.49 -13.04 4.73
C ARG A 83 20.41 -12.29 5.69
N LYS A 84 19.88 -11.75 6.79
CA LYS A 84 20.71 -11.09 7.81
C LYS A 84 21.73 -12.07 8.39
N ARG A 85 21.29 -13.26 8.83
CA ARG A 85 22.16 -14.31 9.38
C ARG A 85 23.21 -14.79 8.37
N PHE A 86 22.83 -14.90 7.10
CA PHE A 86 23.75 -15.26 6.02
C PHE A 86 24.90 -14.26 5.91
N TYR A 87 24.61 -12.96 5.91
CA TYR A 87 25.66 -11.93 5.80
C TYR A 87 26.39 -11.62 7.12
N GLU A 88 25.84 -11.97 8.28
CA GLU A 88 26.54 -11.90 9.56
C GLU A 88 27.77 -12.83 9.62
N GLN A 89 27.85 -13.82 8.73
CA GLN A 89 28.97 -14.76 8.61
C GLN A 89 30.15 -14.20 7.78
N VAL A 90 30.13 -12.93 7.39
CA VAL A 90 31.16 -12.33 6.51
C VAL A 90 32.60 -12.45 7.03
N SER A 91 32.78 -12.55 8.35
CA SER A 91 34.10 -12.71 8.99
C SER A 91 34.44 -14.15 9.34
N ASP A 92 33.56 -15.11 9.06
CA ASP A 92 33.77 -16.54 9.32
C ASP A 92 34.43 -17.22 8.11
N SER A 93 35.75 -17.39 8.18
CA SER A 93 36.53 -18.06 7.14
C SER A 93 36.48 -19.59 7.20
N THR A 94 35.68 -20.18 8.12
CA THR A 94 35.58 -21.64 8.28
C THR A 94 34.48 -22.25 7.40
N GLN A 95 33.61 -21.42 6.81
CA GLN A 95 32.53 -21.87 5.94
C GLN A 95 33.07 -22.35 4.59
N THR A 96 32.52 -23.47 4.12
CA THR A 96 32.79 -23.97 2.77
C THR A 96 31.74 -23.45 1.78
N ASP A 97 32.11 -23.33 0.51
CA ASP A 97 31.19 -22.91 -0.56
C ASP A 97 29.92 -23.77 -0.63
N ALA A 98 30.03 -25.07 -0.32
CA ALA A 98 28.88 -25.97 -0.28
C ALA A 98 27.85 -25.56 0.78
N VAL A 99 28.30 -25.13 1.96
CA VAL A 99 27.43 -24.66 3.05
C VAL A 99 26.78 -23.33 2.68
N LEU A 100 27.55 -22.40 2.11
CA LEU A 100 27.03 -21.10 1.65
C LEU A 100 25.97 -21.27 0.55
N MET A 101 26.20 -22.18 -0.38
CA MET A 101 25.28 -22.47 -1.48
C MET A 101 23.96 -23.07 -0.96
N GLU A 102 24.02 -23.97 0.02
CA GLU A 102 22.80 -24.56 0.61
C GLU A 102 21.99 -23.51 1.39
N GLN A 103 22.63 -22.64 2.16
CA GLN A 103 21.95 -21.53 2.84
C GLN A 103 21.29 -20.57 1.84
N ALA A 104 21.99 -20.23 0.74
CA ALA A 104 21.43 -19.41 -0.33
C ALA A 104 20.22 -20.09 -0.99
N ARG A 105 20.28 -21.40 -1.24
CA ARG A 105 19.17 -22.19 -1.80
C ARG A 105 17.93 -22.13 -0.91
N GLN A 106 18.08 -22.21 0.40
CA GLN A 106 16.96 -22.11 1.35
C GLN A 106 16.28 -20.75 1.34
N ILE A 107 17.04 -19.66 1.13
CA ILE A 107 16.50 -18.31 0.95
C ILE A 107 15.75 -18.20 -0.39
N GLU A 108 16.28 -18.81 -1.45
CA GLU A 108 15.64 -18.81 -2.77
C GLU A 108 14.37 -19.67 -2.84
N GLU A 109 14.30 -20.77 -2.08
CA GLU A 109 13.07 -21.56 -1.97
C GLU A 109 11.90 -20.72 -1.42
N LYS A 110 12.18 -19.83 -0.46
CA LYS A 110 11.19 -18.89 0.07
C LYS A 110 10.83 -17.80 -0.95
N ASN A 111 11.80 -17.32 -1.76
CA ASN A 111 11.50 -16.40 -2.88
C ASN A 111 10.55 -17.06 -3.88
N ALA A 112 10.81 -18.30 -4.28
CA ALA A 112 9.96 -19.04 -5.21
C ALA A 112 8.53 -19.20 -4.66
N ARG A 113 8.39 -19.51 -3.37
CA ARG A 113 7.08 -19.60 -2.70
C ARG A 113 6.35 -18.25 -2.72
N LEU A 114 7.06 -17.14 -2.50
CA LEU A 114 6.50 -15.80 -2.56
C LEU A 114 5.99 -15.45 -3.97
N ASP A 115 6.74 -15.81 -5.01
CA ASP A 115 6.35 -15.57 -6.40
C ASP A 115 5.06 -16.31 -6.76
N VAL A 116 4.94 -17.57 -6.34
CA VAL A 116 3.71 -18.36 -6.52
C VAL A 116 2.52 -17.71 -5.81
N LEU A 117 2.70 -17.20 -4.58
CA LEU A 117 1.65 -16.50 -3.84
C LEU A 117 1.23 -15.20 -4.54
N ASN A 118 2.19 -14.44 -5.08
CA ASN A 118 1.92 -13.22 -5.82
C ASN A 118 1.14 -13.51 -7.11
N LEU A 119 1.53 -14.51 -7.89
CA LEU A 119 0.81 -14.90 -9.10
C LEU A 119 -0.63 -15.32 -8.78
N ARG A 120 -0.83 -16.14 -7.74
CA ARG A 120 -2.17 -16.53 -7.26
C ARG A 120 -3.00 -15.33 -6.83
N HIS A 121 -2.38 -14.32 -6.19
CA HIS A 121 -3.09 -13.07 -5.87
C HIS A 121 -3.55 -12.36 -7.14
N PHE A 122 -2.68 -12.20 -8.14
CA PHE A 122 -3.06 -11.54 -9.39
C PHE A 122 -4.09 -12.33 -10.22
N GLN A 123 -4.10 -13.66 -10.14
CA GLN A 123 -5.18 -14.48 -10.70
C GLN A 123 -6.53 -14.21 -10.02
N LYS A 124 -6.55 -14.01 -8.70
CA LYS A 124 -7.78 -13.61 -7.99
C LYS A 124 -8.21 -12.20 -8.36
N VAL A 125 -7.26 -11.28 -8.54
CA VAL A 125 -7.55 -9.90 -8.97
C VAL A 125 -8.08 -9.90 -10.41
N SER A 126 -7.53 -10.70 -11.32
CA SER A 126 -8.00 -10.76 -12.71
C SER A 126 -9.43 -11.29 -12.82
N ALA A 127 -9.88 -12.13 -11.88
CA ALA A 127 -11.28 -12.57 -11.80
C ALA A 127 -12.24 -11.41 -11.50
N LEU A 128 -11.81 -10.36 -10.78
CA LEU A 128 -12.61 -9.15 -10.54
C LEU A 128 -12.64 -8.18 -11.72
N CYS A 129 -11.68 -8.29 -12.64
CA CYS A 129 -11.50 -7.36 -13.75
C CYS A 129 -12.41 -7.68 -14.94
N THR A 130 -12.86 -6.65 -15.65
CA THR A 130 -13.46 -6.78 -16.99
C THR A 130 -12.41 -7.23 -18.02
N PRO A 131 -12.81 -7.72 -19.22
CA PRO A 131 -11.86 -8.11 -20.27
C PRO A 131 -10.83 -7.01 -20.63
N GLU A 132 -11.25 -5.74 -20.67
CA GLU A 132 -10.41 -4.59 -20.94
C GLU A 132 -9.42 -4.33 -19.80
N GLN A 133 -9.91 -4.42 -18.55
CA GLN A 133 -9.08 -4.28 -17.35
C GLN A 133 -8.07 -5.42 -17.22
N ARG A 134 -8.39 -6.64 -17.67
CA ARG A 134 -7.46 -7.78 -17.69
C ARG A 134 -6.28 -7.54 -18.61
N LYS A 135 -6.50 -6.98 -19.81
CA LYS A 135 -5.42 -6.59 -20.72
C LYS A 135 -4.49 -5.55 -20.10
N LYS A 136 -5.06 -4.52 -19.46
CA LYS A 136 -4.28 -3.51 -18.72
C LYS A 136 -3.51 -4.12 -17.56
N LEU A 137 -4.10 -5.06 -16.82
CA LEU A 137 -3.43 -5.77 -15.73
C LEU A 137 -2.21 -6.55 -16.24
N GLN A 138 -2.34 -7.25 -17.36
CA GLN A 138 -1.22 -7.96 -17.98
C GLN A 138 -0.08 -7.01 -18.39
N GLN A 139 -0.41 -5.87 -19.00
CA GLN A 139 0.57 -4.84 -19.36
C GLN A 139 1.31 -4.31 -18.12
N VAL A 140 0.58 -3.95 -17.07
CA VAL A 140 1.18 -3.45 -15.82
C VAL A 140 2.09 -4.49 -15.15
N LEU A 141 1.73 -5.76 -15.21
CA LEU A 141 2.55 -6.85 -14.66
C LEU A 141 3.80 -7.11 -15.51
N ALA A 142 3.71 -6.95 -16.83
CA ALA A 142 4.84 -7.10 -17.75
C ALA A 142 5.84 -5.94 -17.63
N GLU A 143 5.35 -4.71 -17.48
CA GLU A 143 6.17 -3.50 -17.30
C GLU A 143 6.88 -3.48 -15.93
N ARG A 144 6.31 -4.16 -14.93
CA ARG A 144 6.86 -4.19 -13.58
C ARG A 144 7.05 -5.62 -13.05
N PRO A 145 8.06 -6.35 -13.56
CA PRO A 145 8.39 -7.68 -13.07
C PRO A 145 9.02 -7.57 -11.67
N GLY A 146 8.20 -7.65 -10.63
CA GLY A 146 8.69 -7.61 -9.25
C GLY A 146 7.71 -7.05 -8.22
N PHE A 147 6.44 -7.42 -8.27
CA PHE A 147 5.40 -6.95 -7.32
C PHE A 147 5.53 -7.53 -5.88
N GLY A 148 6.72 -7.99 -5.49
CA GLY A 148 7.08 -8.29 -4.10
C GLY A 148 7.68 -7.07 -3.40
N PRO A 149 7.77 -7.05 -2.07
CA PRO A 149 8.47 -5.99 -1.33
C PRO A 149 9.99 -5.94 -1.62
N PHE A 150 10.47 -6.91 -2.39
CA PHE A 150 11.80 -6.99 -2.96
C PHE A 150 11.66 -7.37 -4.44
N GLY A 151 11.07 -6.49 -5.25
CA GLY A 151 11.10 -6.67 -6.70
C GLY A 151 12.54 -6.80 -7.17
N ARG A 152 12.80 -7.82 -8.01
CA ARG A 152 14.09 -8.17 -8.63
C ARG A 152 14.93 -6.93 -8.96
N SER A 153 15.72 -6.51 -7.98
CA SER A 153 16.77 -5.51 -8.04
C SER A 153 17.41 -5.61 -6.67
N GLY A 154 18.70 -5.94 -6.64
CA GLY A 154 19.48 -5.79 -5.43
C GLY A 154 19.22 -4.41 -4.86
N TRP A 155 19.01 -4.34 -3.55
CA TRP A 155 19.13 -3.15 -2.73
C TRP A 155 19.51 -1.88 -3.50
N PRO A 156 18.56 -1.05 -3.95
CA PRO A 156 18.84 0.37 -3.97
C PRO A 156 18.80 0.74 -2.50
N GLY A 157 19.98 0.82 -1.90
CA GLY A 157 20.17 1.47 -0.62
C GLY A 157 19.29 2.71 -0.62
N ARG A 158 18.34 2.75 0.31
CA ARG A 158 17.49 3.90 0.52
C ARG A 158 18.44 5.03 0.86
N HIS A 159 18.84 5.79 -0.17
CA HIS A 159 19.58 7.03 -0.01
C HIS A 159 18.59 7.97 0.68
N ARG A 160 18.49 7.85 2.01
CA ARG A 160 18.13 8.99 2.84
C ARG A 160 19.24 9.99 2.52
N SER A 161 18.91 11.01 1.75
CA SER A 161 19.70 12.23 1.73
C SER A 161 19.78 12.70 3.18
N ASP A 162 20.90 12.41 3.83
CA ASP A 162 21.28 13.03 5.08
C ASP A 162 21.53 14.50 4.78
N SER A 163 20.47 15.31 4.85
CA SER A 163 20.54 16.76 4.70
C SER A 163 20.96 17.45 6.01
N THR A 164 21.58 16.73 6.95
CA THR A 164 21.96 17.29 8.26
C THR A 164 23.46 17.34 8.54
N ARG A 165 24.31 17.17 7.52
CA ARG A 165 25.77 17.32 7.66
C ARG A 165 26.34 18.54 6.93
N ARG A 166 25.76 19.71 7.19
CA ARG A 166 26.37 21.03 6.98
C ARG A 166 25.97 21.94 8.15
N ASP A 167 26.68 21.80 9.26
CA ASP A 167 26.98 22.88 10.22
C ASP A 167 27.62 22.28 11.47
N ARG A 168 28.88 21.87 11.35
CA ARG A 168 29.82 21.88 12.49
C ARG A 168 31.25 21.86 11.96
N SER A 169 31.59 22.92 11.25
CA SER A 169 32.95 23.30 10.90
C SER A 169 32.98 24.81 10.87
N GLU A 170 32.89 25.43 12.06
CA GLU A 170 33.35 26.79 12.33
C GLU A 170 33.15 27.08 13.83
N LYS A 171 34.18 26.77 14.61
CA LYS A 171 34.78 27.61 15.66
C LYS A 171 35.86 26.83 16.40
#